data_AF-A0A1V5NMQ8-F1
#
_entry.id   AF-A0A1V5NMQ8-F1
#
_cell.length_a   1.000
_cell.length_b   1.000
_cell.length_c   1.000
_cell.angle_alpha   90.00
_cell.angle_beta   90.00
_cell.angle_gamma   90.00
#
_symmetry.space_group_name_H-M   'P 1'
#
loop_
_entity.id
_entity.type
_entity.pdbx_description
1 polymer ?
#
loop_
_entity_poly.entity_id
_entity_poly.type
_entity_poly.pdbx_seq_one_letter_code
_entity_poly.pdbx_strand_id
1 'polypeptide(L)'
;MQVQGRSDLFLKLEVIKKIIAIPTIVIGVFFGIKIMIVGMMVNTLIAYYLNSYWSGVQIGYSFKHQVKDILPSFFLALSMGVIVYFIGEVLPFSYPVKLIIQIVFGGLFVLVISEVTKFRDYIFAKELVLEKIRSIKKR
;
A
#
# COMPACT_ATOMS: atom_id res chain seq x y z
N MET A 1 3.25 -10.92 14.45
CA MET A 1 3.51 -12.37 14.64
C MET A 1 4.98 -12.66 14.93
N GLN A 2 5.94 -12.27 14.07
CA GLN A 2 7.37 -12.49 14.32
C GLN A 2 7.88 -11.76 15.59
N VAL A 3 7.48 -10.50 15.77
CA VAL A 3 7.85 -9.69 16.95
C VAL A 3 7.23 -10.23 18.26
N GLN A 4 6.19 -11.07 18.16
CA GLN A 4 5.55 -11.71 19.32
C GLN A 4 6.06 -13.14 19.58
N GLY A 5 7.12 -13.58 18.91
CA GLY A 5 7.67 -14.93 19.06
C GLY A 5 6.80 -16.05 18.50
N ARG A 6 5.75 -15.73 17.71
CA ARG A 6 4.83 -16.72 17.10
C ARG A 6 5.29 -17.12 15.69
N SER A 7 6.53 -17.55 15.57
CA SER A 7 7.13 -18.00 14.30
C SER A 7 6.42 -19.22 13.72
N ASP A 8 5.91 -20.12 14.56
CA ASP A 8 5.17 -21.32 14.12
C ASP A 8 3.90 -20.95 13.35
N LEU A 9 3.14 -19.98 13.87
CA LEU A 9 1.93 -19.49 13.22
C LEU A 9 2.25 -18.77 11.92
N PHE A 10 3.29 -17.94 11.93
CA PHE A 10 3.77 -17.26 10.72
C PHE A 10 4.12 -18.28 9.64
N LEU A 11 4.86 -19.34 9.98
CA LEU A 11 5.21 -20.41 9.04
C LEU A 11 3.96 -21.12 8.50
N LYS A 12 3.00 -21.49 9.37
CA LYS A 12 1.74 -22.11 8.94
C LYS A 12 0.97 -21.23 7.95
N LEU A 13 0.90 -19.92 8.20
CA LEU A 13 0.23 -18.98 7.30
C LEU A 13 0.94 -18.81 5.96
N GLU A 14 2.28 -18.79 5.96
CA GLU A 14 3.05 -18.80 4.72
C GLU A 14 2.79 -20.05 3.89
N VAL A 15 2.77 -21.24 4.52
CA VAL A 15 2.47 -22.50 3.82
C VAL A 15 1.07 -22.46 3.20
N ILE A 16 0.05 -22.04 3.96
CA ILE A 16 -1.33 -21.92 3.44
C ILE A 16 -1.38 -20.97 2.24
N LYS A 17 -0.74 -19.79 2.32
CA LYS A 17 -0.71 -18.83 1.22
C LYS A 17 -0.01 -19.37 -0.02
N LYS A 18 1.06 -20.16 0.13
CA LYS A 18 1.74 -20.81 -0.99
C LYS A 18 0.88 -21.88 -1.65
N ILE A 19 0.16 -22.68 -0.86
CA ILE A 19 -0.80 -23.67 -1.39
C ILE A 19 -1.88 -22.98 -2.23
N ILE A 20 -2.37 -21.81 -1.80
CA ILE A 20 -3.35 -21.02 -2.57
C ILE A 20 -2.72 -20.40 -3.82
N ALA A 21 -1.46 -19.96 -3.74
CA ALA A 21 -0.78 -19.30 -4.86
C ALA A 21 -0.40 -20.24 -6.01
N ILE A 22 -0.04 -21.50 -5.72
CA ILE A 22 0.43 -22.46 -6.73
C ILE A 22 -0.62 -22.70 -7.83
N PRO A 23 -1.90 -23.03 -7.54
CA PRO A 23 -2.92 -23.20 -8.56
C PRO A 23 -3.10 -21.97 -9.45
N THR A 24 -3.03 -20.78 -8.86
CA THR A 24 -3.14 -19.52 -9.61
C THR A 24 -2.01 -19.34 -10.61
N ILE A 25 -0.79 -19.69 -10.23
CA ILE A 25 0.37 -19.65 -11.13
C ILE A 25 0.20 -20.70 -12.23
N VAL A 26 -0.21 -21.92 -11.88
CA VAL A 26 -0.44 -23.00 -12.87
C VAL A 26 -1.49 -22.57 -13.90
N ILE A 27 -2.63 -22.03 -13.46
CA ILE A 27 -3.65 -21.46 -14.37
C ILE A 27 -3.03 -20.34 -15.21
N GLY A 28 -2.23 -19.47 -14.61
CA GLY A 28 -1.52 -18.39 -15.30
C GLY A 28 -0.58 -18.88 -16.41
N VAL A 29 0.11 -20.00 -16.20
CA VAL A 29 1.00 -20.60 -17.20
C VAL A 29 0.21 -21.10 -18.41
N PHE A 30 -0.96 -21.70 -18.20
CA PHE A 30 -1.76 -22.26 -19.30
C PHE A 30 -2.65 -21.22 -20.01
N PHE A 31 -3.20 -20.26 -19.28
CA PHE A 31 -4.19 -19.31 -19.78
C PHE A 31 -3.63 -17.88 -19.98
N GLY A 32 -2.36 -17.66 -19.63
CA GLY A 32 -1.63 -16.42 -19.88
C GLY A 32 -1.54 -15.48 -18.67
N ILE A 33 -0.64 -14.50 -18.80
CA ILE A 33 -0.22 -13.61 -17.71
C ILE A 33 -1.36 -12.73 -17.16
N LYS A 34 -2.34 -12.34 -17.97
CA LYS A 34 -3.46 -11.50 -17.52
C LYS A 34 -4.30 -12.21 -16.45
N ILE A 35 -4.61 -13.49 -16.68
CA ILE A 35 -5.37 -14.31 -15.72
C ILE A 35 -4.53 -14.56 -14.47
N MET A 36 -3.23 -14.78 -14.63
CA MET A 36 -2.30 -14.88 -13.49
C MET A 36 -2.36 -13.65 -12.61
N ILE A 37 -2.28 -12.44 -13.19
CA ILE A 37 -2.31 -11.17 -12.45
C ILE A 37 -3.60 -11.04 -11.66
N VAL A 38 -4.76 -11.26 -12.30
CA VAL A 38 -6.06 -11.18 -11.62
C VAL A 38 -6.15 -12.19 -10.48
N GLY A 39 -5.70 -13.43 -10.71
CA GLY A 39 -5.66 -14.44 -9.65
C GLY A 39 -4.71 -14.06 -8.50
N MET A 40 -3.54 -13.48 -8.80
CA MET A 40 -2.61 -13.01 -7.77
C MET A 40 -3.17 -11.85 -6.96
N MET A 41 -4.01 -10.97 -7.56
CA MET A 41 -4.74 -9.96 -6.80
C MET A 41 -5.67 -10.60 -5.78
N VAL A 42 -6.45 -11.62 -6.19
CA VAL A 42 -7.33 -12.38 -5.28
C VAL A 42 -6.53 -13.06 -4.17
N ASN A 43 -5.40 -13.70 -4.50
CA ASN A 43 -4.53 -14.33 -3.50
C ASN A 43 -4.01 -13.33 -2.47
N THR A 44 -3.70 -12.10 -2.90
CA THR A 44 -3.24 -11.03 -2.00
C THR A 44 -4.35 -10.60 -1.05
N LEU A 45 -5.60 -10.53 -1.50
CA LEU A 45 -6.74 -10.25 -0.62
C LEU A 45 -6.97 -11.37 0.41
N ILE A 46 -6.89 -12.64 -0.01
CA ILE A 46 -7.01 -13.79 0.91
C ILE A 46 -5.86 -13.78 1.93
N ALA A 47 -4.63 -13.55 1.47
CA ALA A 47 -3.45 -13.45 2.33
C ALA A 47 -3.59 -12.33 3.37
N TYR A 48 -4.07 -11.16 2.93
CA TYR A 48 -4.34 -10.03 3.81
C TYR A 48 -5.39 -10.36 4.87
N TYR A 49 -6.49 -11.00 4.47
CA TYR A 49 -7.54 -11.43 5.40
C TYR A 49 -7.01 -12.42 6.44
N LEU A 50 -6.31 -13.48 6.02
CA LEU A 50 -5.72 -14.48 6.92
C LEU A 50 -4.78 -13.83 7.95
N ASN A 51 -3.89 -12.94 7.49
CA ASN A 51 -2.99 -12.22 8.38
C ASN A 51 -3.72 -11.29 9.35
N SER A 52 -4.76 -10.60 8.87
CA SER A 52 -5.56 -9.67 9.68
C SER A 52 -6.39 -10.39 10.73
N TYR A 53 -6.92 -11.58 10.42
CA TYR A 53 -7.65 -12.41 11.37
C TYR A 53 -6.78 -12.75 12.60
N TRP A 54 -5.58 -13.30 12.35
CA TRP A 54 -4.66 -13.64 13.42
C TRP A 54 -4.10 -12.43 14.16
N SER A 55 -3.92 -11.29 13.47
CA SER A 55 -3.59 -10.03 14.13
C SER A 55 -4.72 -9.55 15.04
N GLY A 56 -5.98 -9.70 14.63
CA GLY A 56 -7.14 -9.42 15.47
C GLY A 56 -7.15 -10.24 16.76
N VAL A 57 -6.85 -11.54 16.66
CA VAL A 57 -6.79 -12.45 17.81
C VAL A 57 -5.61 -12.12 18.75
N GLN A 58 -4.44 -11.77 18.20
CA GLN A 58 -3.21 -11.62 19.00
C GLN A 58 -2.99 -10.23 19.59
N ILE A 59 -3.41 -9.17 18.89
CA ILE A 59 -3.15 -7.77 19.28
C ILE A 59 -4.41 -6.91 19.29
N GLY A 60 -5.60 -7.51 19.13
CA GLY A 60 -6.86 -6.76 19.10
C GLY A 60 -7.08 -5.93 17.83
N TYR A 61 -6.20 -6.03 16.84
CA TYR A 61 -6.24 -5.23 15.62
C TYR A 61 -6.97 -5.97 14.49
N SER A 62 -8.30 -5.96 14.59
CA SER A 62 -9.18 -6.69 13.67
C SER A 62 -9.11 -6.13 12.23
N PHE A 63 -9.49 -6.96 11.25
CA PHE A 63 -9.58 -6.58 9.83
C PHE A 63 -10.32 -5.25 9.61
N LYS A 64 -11.44 -5.02 10.33
CA LYS A 64 -12.23 -3.79 10.20
C LYS A 64 -11.46 -2.55 10.66
N HIS A 65 -10.67 -2.67 11.74
CA HIS A 65 -9.80 -1.59 12.18
C HIS A 65 -8.73 -1.28 11.13
N GLN A 66 -8.07 -2.31 10.59
CA GLN A 66 -7.02 -2.12 9.57
C GLN A 66 -7.54 -1.42 8.32
N VAL A 67 -8.70 -1.85 7.82
CA VAL A 67 -9.34 -1.21 6.67
C VAL A 67 -9.68 0.24 6.99
N LYS A 68 -10.30 0.51 8.15
CA LYS A 68 -10.66 1.87 8.56
C LYS A 68 -9.46 2.80 8.65
N ASP A 69 -8.33 2.30 9.12
CA ASP A 69 -7.11 3.10 9.29
C ASP A 69 -6.43 3.40 7.94
N ILE A 70 -6.57 2.52 6.94
CA ILE A 70 -6.02 2.74 5.59
C ILE A 70 -6.95 3.58 4.70
N LEU A 71 -8.27 3.59 4.97
CA LEU A 71 -9.25 4.30 4.15
C LEU A 71 -8.89 5.78 3.87
N PRO A 72 -8.46 6.60 4.85
CA PRO A 72 -8.12 7.99 4.58
C PRO A 72 -6.96 8.13 3.58
N SER A 73 -5.89 7.34 3.75
CA SER A 73 -4.75 7.30 2.82
C SER A 73 -5.16 6.76 1.44
N PHE A 74 -6.06 5.79 1.40
CA PHE A 74 -6.60 5.24 0.17
C PHE A 74 -7.38 6.30 -0.62
N PHE A 75 -8.26 7.07 0.02
CA PHE A 75 -9.00 8.15 -0.65
C PHE A 75 -8.08 9.27 -1.13
N LEU A 76 -7.04 9.61 -0.35
CA LEU A 76 -6.02 10.56 -0.78
C LEU A 76 -5.33 10.08 -2.06
N ALA A 77 -4.84 8.84 -2.06
CA ALA A 77 -4.18 8.25 -3.23
C ALA A 77 -5.13 8.11 -4.43
N LEU A 78 -6.39 7.73 -4.20
CA LEU A 78 -7.40 7.62 -5.24
C LEU A 78 -7.70 8.98 -5.88
N SER A 79 -7.91 10.02 -5.07
CA SER A 79 -8.16 11.38 -5.56
C SER A 79 -6.97 11.91 -6.38
N MET A 80 -5.75 11.67 -5.90
CA MET A 80 -4.52 12.00 -6.63
C MET A 80 -4.46 11.27 -7.97
N GLY A 81 -4.71 9.96 -7.98
CA GLY A 81 -4.68 9.13 -9.18
C GLY A 81 -5.69 9.59 -10.23
N VAL A 82 -6.91 9.94 -9.81
CA VAL A 82 -7.95 10.48 -10.70
C VAL A 82 -7.48 11.80 -11.34
N ILE A 83 -6.92 12.72 -10.56
CA ILE A 83 -6.45 14.01 -11.08
C ILE A 83 -5.27 13.81 -12.04
N VAL A 84 -4.30 12.97 -11.67
CA VAL A 84 -3.14 12.64 -12.51
C VAL A 84 -3.57 11.99 -13.84
N TYR A 85 -4.60 11.14 -13.82
CA TYR A 85 -5.19 10.58 -15.03
C TYR A 85 -5.75 11.68 -15.94
N PHE A 86 -6.56 12.61 -15.42
CA PHE A 86 -7.10 13.72 -16.20
C PHE A 86 -6.01 14.68 -16.72
N ILE A 87 -4.96 14.93 -15.95
CA ILE A 87 -3.77 15.68 -16.43
C ILE A 87 -3.17 14.98 -17.66
N GLY A 88 -3.12 13.64 -17.64
CA GLY A 88 -2.63 12.85 -18.74
C GLY A 88 -3.48 12.96 -20.01
N GLU A 89 -4.81 13.03 -19.88
CA GLU A 89 -5.72 13.16 -21.01
C GLU A 89 -5.76 14.59 -21.60
N VAL A 90 -5.69 15.61 -20.74
CA VAL A 90 -5.84 17.02 -21.16
C VAL A 90 -4.56 17.61 -21.74
N LEU A 91 -3.38 17.21 -21.25
CA LEU A 91 -2.12 17.82 -21.68
C LEU A 91 -1.62 17.25 -23.03
N PRO A 92 -1.44 18.08 -24.07
CA PRO A 92 -0.99 17.66 -25.39
C PRO A 92 0.55 17.54 -25.49
N PHE A 93 1.22 17.09 -24.43
CA PHE A 93 2.68 16.90 -24.41
C PHE A 93 3.08 15.47 -24.78
N SER A 94 4.35 15.30 -25.16
CA SER A 94 4.95 13.98 -25.40
C SER A 94 4.98 13.14 -24.11
N TYR A 95 4.96 11.81 -24.27
CA TYR A 95 4.90 10.86 -23.14
C TYR A 95 5.93 11.12 -22.02
N PRO A 96 7.21 11.40 -22.31
CA PRO A 96 8.20 11.64 -21.25
C PRO A 96 7.90 12.92 -20.45
N VAL A 97 7.51 13.99 -21.12
CA VAL A 97 7.18 15.28 -20.47
C VAL A 97 5.91 15.14 -19.63
N LYS A 98 4.90 14.45 -20.16
CA LYS A 98 3.65 14.14 -19.45
C LYS A 98 3.93 13.35 -18.16
N LEU A 99 4.80 12.34 -18.23
CA LEU A 99 5.19 11.54 -17.06
C LEU A 99 5.87 12.39 -15.97
N ILE A 100 6.81 13.27 -16.35
CA ILE A 100 7.47 14.18 -15.40
C ILE A 100 6.44 15.08 -14.70
N ILE A 101 5.52 15.67 -15.48
CA ILE A 101 4.46 16.53 -14.93
C ILE A 101 3.57 15.73 -13.96
N GLN A 102 3.16 14.51 -14.33
CA GLN A 102 2.33 13.65 -13.49
C GLN A 102 3.00 13.26 -12.17
N ILE A 103 4.30 12.93 -12.20
CA ILE A 103 5.07 12.58 -10.98
C ILE A 103 5.21 13.81 -10.08
N VAL A 104 5.62 14.96 -10.63
CA VAL A 104 5.79 16.19 -9.86
C VAL A 104 4.46 16.64 -9.26
N PHE A 105 3.39 16.65 -10.06
CA PHE A 105 2.06 17.02 -9.60
C PHE A 105 1.55 16.05 -8.52
N GLY A 106 1.64 14.74 -8.75
CA GLY A 106 1.18 13.74 -7.77
C GLY A 106 1.91 13.86 -6.43
N GLY A 107 3.24 14.09 -6.46
CA GLY A 107 4.03 14.34 -5.26
C GLY A 107 3.61 15.61 -4.53
N LEU A 108 3.48 16.73 -5.25
CA LEU A 108 3.02 18.00 -4.66
C LEU A 108 1.60 17.89 -4.12
N PHE A 109 0.70 17.20 -4.82
CA PHE A 109 -0.68 17.00 -4.41
C PHE A 109 -0.75 16.30 -3.04
N VAL A 110 -0.04 15.19 -2.88
CA VAL A 110 -0.01 14.46 -1.60
C VAL A 110 0.56 15.36 -0.49
N LEU A 111 1.68 16.05 -0.74
CA LEU A 111 2.29 16.93 0.27
C LEU A 111 1.35 18.08 0.70
N VAL A 112 0.75 18.78 -0.27
CA VAL A 112 -0.12 19.93 0.00
C VAL A 112 -1.39 19.48 0.72
N ILE A 113 -2.07 18.44 0.22
CA ILE A 113 -3.30 17.96 0.84
C ILE A 113 -3.01 17.40 2.23
N SER A 114 -1.92 16.65 2.41
CA SER A 114 -1.55 16.13 3.74
C SER A 114 -1.20 17.23 4.73
N GLU A 115 -0.57 18.33 4.31
CA GLU A 115 -0.30 19.50 5.17
C GLU A 115 -1.59 20.23 5.55
N VAL A 116 -2.46 20.50 4.57
CA VAL A 116 -3.73 21.22 4.78
C VAL A 116 -4.69 20.43 5.67
N THR A 117 -4.81 19.13 5.42
CA THR A 117 -5.68 18.24 6.21
C THR A 117 -5.07 17.81 7.54
N LYS A 118 -3.81 18.18 7.80
CA LYS A 118 -3.04 17.75 8.99
C LYS A 118 -3.08 16.23 9.13
N PHE A 119 -2.81 15.53 8.04
CA PHE A 119 -2.91 14.08 7.98
C PHE A 119 -1.97 13.43 9.00
N ARG A 120 -2.53 12.65 9.93
CA ARG A 120 -1.83 12.18 11.13
C ARG A 120 -0.54 11.42 10.80
N ASP A 121 -0.59 10.49 9.85
CA ASP A 121 0.58 9.68 9.47
C ASP A 121 1.66 10.53 8.80
N TYR A 122 1.27 11.54 8.04
CA TYR A 122 2.19 12.50 7.42
C TYR A 122 2.88 13.35 8.48
N ILE A 123 2.12 13.88 9.45
CA ILE A 123 2.69 14.67 10.56
C ILE A 123 3.67 13.81 11.36
N PHE A 124 3.31 12.58 11.70
CA PHE A 124 4.19 11.67 12.42
C PHE A 124 5.49 11.40 11.65
N ALA A 125 5.40 11.13 10.35
CA ALA A 125 6.58 10.94 9.51
C ALA A 125 7.45 12.22 9.43
N LYS A 126 6.81 13.39 9.30
CA LYS A 126 7.48 14.70 9.27
C LYS A 126 8.22 14.98 10.58
N GLU A 127 7.59 14.70 11.72
CA GLU A 127 8.18 14.85 13.05
C GLU A 127 9.39 13.94 13.23
N LEU A 128 9.31 12.66 12.85
CA LEU A 128 10.44 11.73 12.89
C LEU A 128 11.64 12.20 12.05
N VAL A 129 11.38 12.72 10.85
CA VAL A 129 12.42 13.27 9.97
C VAL A 129 13.06 14.50 10.61
N LEU A 130 12.25 15.43 11.15
CA LEU A 130 12.75 16.64 11.80
C LEU A 130 13.56 16.32 13.05
N GLU A 131 13.12 15.36 13.86
CA GLU A 131 13.86 14.86 15.02
C GLU A 131 15.22 14.31 14.61
N LYS A 132 15.25 13.46 13.57
CA LYS A 132 16.51 12.90 13.05
C LYS A 132 17.45 14.00 12.55
N ILE A 133 16.96 14.95 11.76
CA ILE A 133 17.76 16.08 11.25
C ILE A 133 18.34 16.90 12.42
N ARG A 134 17.53 17.18 13.45
CA ARG A 134 18.00 17.90 14.65
C ARG A 134 19.06 17.12 15.41
N SER A 135 18.90 15.80 15.57
CA SER A 135 19.91 14.95 16.24
C SER A 135 21.25 14.94 15.51
N ILE A 136 21.24 14.95 14.17
CA ILE A 136 22.46 15.00 13.35
C ILE A 136 23.12 16.37 13.48
N LYS A 137 22.34 17.47 13.46
CA LYS A 137 22.87 18.83 13.60
C LYS A 137 23.42 19.13 15.01
N LYS A 138 23.05 18.34 16.02
CA LYS A 138 23.51 18.49 17.41
C LYS A 138 24.77 17.65 17.72
N ARG A 139 25.20 16.79 16.79
CA ARG A 139 26.52 16.13 16.80
C ARG A 139 27.52 16.96 16.00
#